data_AF-A0A6G7C0B2-F1
#
_entry.id   AF-A0A6G7C0B2-F1
#
_cell.length_a   1.000
_cell.length_b   1.000
_cell.length_c   1.000
_cell.angle_alpha   90.00
_cell.angle_beta   90.00
_cell.angle_gamma   90.00
#
_symmetry.space_group_name_H-M   'P 1'
#
loop_
_entity.id
_entity.type
_entity.pdbx_description
1 polymer ?
#
loop_
_entity_poly.entity_id
_entity_poly.type
_entity_poly.pdbx_seq_one_letter_code
_entity_poly.pdbx_strand_id
1 'polypeptide(L)'
;MEQTAILLDEVKINSLRNYKADSLKFREEFAKTFNYSKPKFKDIFITKNYSSNVPRRPNQASNSTASLISVDVLSVISLLGKKRNPQSKLQQKLIKKEEEQYLDNIFSKPMVQNLTGLKGDSLQTFMQLYRPNIDTAKYMSDYDIILYLKKSYQEYIKP
;
A
#
# COMPACT_ATOMS: atom_id res chain seq x y z
N MET A 1 -30.80 -12.34 -25.80
CA MET A 1 -29.74 -12.13 -24.79
C MET A 1 -29.04 -10.84 -25.17
N GLU A 2 -29.28 -9.75 -24.45
CA GLU A 2 -28.55 -8.49 -24.68
C GLU A 2 -27.09 -8.67 -24.27
N GLN A 3 -26.17 -8.36 -25.19
CA GLN A 3 -24.74 -8.33 -24.89
C GLN A 3 -24.43 -7.01 -24.17
N THR A 4 -24.07 -7.10 -22.89
CA THR A 4 -23.54 -5.96 -22.15
C THR A 4 -22.11 -5.68 -22.61
N ALA A 5 -21.92 -4.64 -23.42
CA ALA A 5 -20.60 -4.16 -23.78
C ALA A 5 -19.98 -3.42 -22.58
N ILE A 6 -18.81 -3.88 -22.11
CA ILE A 6 -18.05 -3.19 -21.06
C ILE A 6 -17.26 -2.06 -21.73
N LEU A 7 -17.68 -0.81 -21.52
CA LEU A 7 -16.89 0.37 -21.88
C LEU A 7 -15.75 0.53 -20.87
N LEU A 8 -14.51 0.48 -21.36
CA LEU A 8 -13.31 0.73 -20.57
C LEU A 8 -12.88 2.18 -20.73
N ASP A 9 -12.46 2.80 -19.63
CA ASP A 9 -11.88 4.16 -19.66
C ASP A 9 -10.53 4.17 -20.38
N GLU A 10 -10.22 5.26 -21.08
CA GLU A 10 -8.91 5.44 -21.70
C GLU A 10 -7.80 5.52 -20.65
N VAL A 11 -6.73 4.75 -20.82
CA VAL A 11 -5.56 4.77 -19.92
C VAL A 11 -4.40 5.45 -20.65
N LYS A 12 -4.04 6.66 -20.23
CA LYS A 12 -2.86 7.37 -20.73
C LYS A 12 -1.61 6.87 -20.02
N ILE A 13 -0.65 6.35 -20.80
CA ILE A 13 0.62 5.85 -20.31
C ILE A 13 1.70 6.89 -20.63
N ASN A 14 2.37 7.41 -19.61
CA ASN A 14 3.51 8.31 -19.77
C ASN A 14 4.82 7.50 -19.82
N SER A 15 5.76 7.88 -20.68
CA SER A 15 7.07 7.23 -20.78
C SER A 15 8.01 7.61 -19.64
N LEU A 16 7.81 8.78 -19.03
CA LEU A 16 8.60 9.25 -17.90
C LEU A 16 8.06 8.67 -16.60
N ARG A 17 8.91 7.91 -15.89
CA ARG A 17 8.58 7.36 -14.57
C ARG A 17 8.50 8.48 -13.54
N ASN A 18 7.36 8.61 -12.86
CA ASN A 18 7.20 9.53 -11.74
C ASN A 18 6.88 8.75 -10.46
N TYR A 19 7.94 8.36 -9.74
CA TYR A 19 7.82 7.56 -8.52
C TYR A 19 6.87 8.19 -7.49
N LYS A 20 6.88 9.51 -7.33
CA LYS A 20 6.01 10.20 -6.36
C LYS A 20 4.54 10.05 -6.75
N ALA A 21 4.20 10.32 -8.01
CA ALA A 21 2.84 10.16 -8.50
C ALA A 21 2.37 8.69 -8.43
N ASP A 22 3.24 7.76 -8.80
CA ASP A 22 2.95 6.32 -8.75
C ASP A 22 2.70 5.85 -7.31
N SER A 23 3.49 6.32 -6.35
CA SER A 23 3.30 5.99 -4.92
C SER A 23 1.98 6.56 -4.36
N LEU A 24 1.58 7.76 -4.78
CA LEU A 24 0.31 8.37 -4.38
C LEU A 24 -0.86 7.57 -4.95
N LYS A 25 -0.82 7.28 -6.26
CA LYS A 25 -1.83 6.45 -6.92
C LYS A 25 -1.93 5.06 -6.29
N PHE A 26 -0.80 4.45 -5.94
CA PHE A 26 -0.77 3.15 -5.24
C PHE A 26 -1.49 3.22 -3.89
N ARG A 27 -1.27 4.29 -3.10
CA ARG A 27 -2.00 4.47 -1.85
C ARG A 27 -3.48 4.78 -2.04
N GLU A 28 -3.86 5.50 -3.10
CA GLU A 28 -5.26 5.77 -3.44
C GLU A 28 -6.00 4.49 -3.86
N GLU A 29 -5.41 3.70 -4.75
CA GLU A 29 -5.97 2.43 -5.25
C GLU A 29 -6.21 1.45 -4.09
N PHE A 30 -5.25 1.37 -3.16
CA PHE A 30 -5.29 0.47 -2.02
C PHE A 30 -5.71 1.15 -0.71
N ALA A 31 -6.37 2.32 -0.77
CA ALA A 31 -6.72 3.13 0.41
C ALA A 31 -7.53 2.33 1.44
N LYS A 32 -8.45 1.48 0.99
CA LYS A 32 -9.26 0.60 1.87
C LYS A 32 -8.41 -0.37 2.68
N THR A 33 -7.32 -0.86 2.10
CA THR A 33 -6.42 -1.83 2.75
C THR A 33 -5.36 -1.15 3.61
N PHE A 34 -4.86 0.03 3.20
CA PHE A 34 -3.92 0.81 3.98
C PHE A 34 -4.56 1.43 5.22
N ASN A 35 -5.75 2.03 5.05
CA ASN A 35 -6.49 2.72 6.11
C ASN A 35 -7.49 1.79 6.82
N TYR A 36 -7.30 0.47 6.72
CA TYR A 36 -8.19 -0.49 7.36
C TYR A 36 -8.23 -0.26 8.87
N SER A 37 -9.44 -0.06 9.41
CA SER A 37 -9.69 0.07 10.84
C SER A 37 -10.65 -1.02 11.28
N LYS A 38 -10.40 -1.58 12.47
CA LYS A 38 -11.32 -2.55 13.07
C LYS A 38 -12.64 -1.85 13.41
N PRO A 39 -13.79 -2.52 13.20
CA PRO A 39 -15.07 -1.98 13.65
C PRO A 39 -15.02 -1.70 15.16
N LYS A 40 -15.53 -0.55 15.56
CA LYS A 40 -15.59 -0.11 16.95
C LYS A 40 -16.91 -0.53 17.57
N PHE A 41 -16.98 -0.51 18.90
CA PHE A 41 -18.23 -0.80 19.63
C PHE A 41 -19.40 0.10 19.23
N LYS A 42 -19.13 1.34 18.80
CA LYS A 42 -20.15 2.26 18.30
C LYS A 42 -20.75 1.82 16.96
N ASP A 43 -19.97 1.12 16.14
CA ASP A 43 -20.39 0.64 14.82
C ASP A 43 -21.34 -0.58 14.92
N ILE A 44 -21.41 -1.20 16.11
CA ILE A 44 -22.37 -2.26 16.43
C ILE A 44 -23.79 -1.72 16.46
N PHE A 45 -23.96 -0.47 16.90
CA PHE A 45 -25.26 0.15 17.08
C PHE A 45 -25.62 0.98 15.85
N ILE A 46 -26.65 0.56 15.12
CA ILE A 46 -27.13 1.28 13.95
C ILE A 46 -27.93 2.50 14.43
N THR A 47 -27.35 3.70 14.30
CA THR A 47 -28.09 4.94 14.54
C THR A 47 -29.01 5.23 13.35
N LYS A 48 -30.32 5.35 13.60
CA LYS A 48 -31.28 5.72 12.57
C LYS A 48 -31.17 7.21 12.28
N ASN A 49 -30.41 7.59 11.26
CA ASN A 49 -30.43 8.95 10.72
C ASN A 49 -31.52 9.00 9.64
N TYR A 50 -32.66 9.63 9.93
CA TYR A 50 -33.78 9.80 8.99
C TYR A 50 -33.51 10.83 7.87
N SER A 51 -32.24 11.16 7.61
CA SER A 51 -31.87 12.09 6.54
C SER A 51 -32.06 11.43 5.18
N SER A 52 -32.84 12.08 4.31
CA SER A 52 -33.67 11.48 3.27
C SER A 52 -32.99 10.93 2.02
N ASN A 53 -31.65 10.87 1.93
CA ASN A 53 -30.95 10.55 0.67
C ASN A 53 -29.92 9.40 0.75
N VAL A 54 -29.94 8.57 1.79
CA VAL A 54 -29.05 7.39 1.87
C VAL A 54 -29.85 6.11 1.56
N PRO A 55 -29.38 5.24 0.62
CA PRO A 55 -30.06 4.00 0.29
C PRO A 55 -30.30 3.13 1.53
N ARG A 56 -31.55 2.72 1.73
CA ARG A 56 -31.95 1.82 2.82
C ARG A 56 -31.26 0.47 2.65
N ARG A 57 -30.60 -0.04 3.70
CA ARG A 57 -30.07 -1.41 3.69
C ARG A 57 -31.22 -2.42 3.78
N PRO A 58 -31.13 -3.59 3.12
CA PRO A 58 -32.24 -4.56 3.01
C PRO A 58 -32.76 -5.08 4.36
N ASN A 59 -31.96 -4.99 5.43
CA ASN A 59 -32.33 -5.49 6.76
C ASN A 59 -33.02 -4.42 7.66
N GLN A 60 -33.60 -3.37 7.08
CA GLN A 60 -34.29 -2.31 7.83
C GLN A 60 -35.81 -2.41 7.65
N ALA A 61 -36.49 -3.03 8.61
CA ALA A 61 -37.96 -3.08 8.66
C ALA A 61 -38.53 -1.69 8.99
N SER A 62 -39.50 -1.23 8.21
CA SER A 62 -39.95 0.17 8.21
C SER A 62 -40.61 0.63 9.52
N ASN A 63 -41.28 -0.23 10.30
CA ASN A 63 -42.29 0.26 11.26
C ASN A 63 -42.36 -0.51 12.62
N SER A 64 -41.29 -1.14 13.11
CA SER A 64 -41.37 -1.92 14.37
C SER A 64 -40.80 -1.17 15.58
N THR A 65 -41.57 -0.99 16.65
CA THR A 65 -41.13 -0.45 17.95
C THR A 65 -40.02 -1.27 18.65
N ALA A 66 -39.83 -2.52 18.23
CA ALA A 66 -38.70 -3.37 18.63
C ALA A 66 -37.35 -3.01 17.94
N SER A 67 -37.33 -2.03 17.03
CA SER A 67 -36.14 -1.65 16.25
C SER A 67 -35.29 -0.52 16.85
N LEU A 68 -35.52 -0.17 18.12
CA LEU A 68 -34.77 0.88 18.84
C LEU A 68 -33.29 0.54 19.01
N ILE A 69 -32.91 -0.75 18.98
CA ILE A 69 -31.52 -1.21 19.07
C ILE A 69 -31.31 -2.22 17.95
N SER A 70 -30.98 -1.74 16.75
CA SER A 70 -30.58 -2.61 15.65
C SER A 70 -29.07 -2.87 15.74
N VAL A 71 -28.70 -4.14 15.90
CA VAL A 71 -27.31 -4.60 16.06
C VAL A 71 -26.79 -5.15 14.74
N ASP A 72 -25.64 -4.66 14.28
CA ASP A 72 -24.97 -5.23 13.10
C ASP A 72 -24.29 -6.56 13.47
N VAL A 73 -24.94 -7.68 13.14
CA VAL A 73 -24.46 -9.05 13.42
C VAL A 73 -23.06 -9.30 12.86
N LEU A 74 -22.70 -8.70 11.71
CA LEU A 74 -21.38 -8.87 11.10
C LEU A 74 -20.30 -8.20 11.95
N SER A 75 -20.61 -7.01 12.49
CA SER A 75 -19.71 -6.29 13.40
C SER A 75 -19.53 -7.05 14.72
N VAL A 76 -20.59 -7.65 15.26
CA VAL A 76 -20.52 -8.45 16.50
C VAL A 76 -19.64 -9.67 16.30
N ILE A 77 -19.85 -10.45 15.23
CA ILE A 77 -19.01 -11.63 14.95
C ILE A 77 -17.53 -11.23 14.83
N SER A 78 -17.24 -10.08 14.21
CA SER A 78 -15.86 -9.58 14.07
C SER A 78 -15.20 -9.18 15.40
N LEU A 79 -15.99 -8.77 16.39
CA LEU A 79 -15.53 -8.36 17.73
C LEU A 79 -15.40 -9.55 18.69
N LEU A 80 -16.22 -10.57 18.51
CA LEU A 80 -16.22 -11.80 19.30
C LEU A 80 -15.09 -12.76 18.86
N GLY A 81 -14.47 -12.52 17.70
CA GLY A 81 -13.30 -13.26 17.23
C GLY A 81 -12.02 -12.97 18.02
N LYS A 82 -11.15 -13.98 18.17
CA LYS A 82 -9.82 -13.90 18.83
C LYS A 82 -9.04 -12.69 18.29
N LYS A 83 -8.42 -11.89 19.18
CA LYS A 83 -7.59 -10.72 18.85
C LYS A 83 -6.53 -11.07 17.78
N ARG A 84 -6.85 -10.86 16.52
CA ARG A 84 -5.90 -10.96 15.40
C ARG A 84 -5.23 -9.61 15.19
N ASN A 85 -3.97 -9.64 14.75
CA ASN A 85 -3.26 -8.45 14.31
C ASN A 85 -4.16 -7.73 13.27
N PRO A 86 -4.46 -6.42 13.43
CA PRO A 86 -5.34 -5.71 12.50
C PRO A 86 -4.81 -5.74 11.07
N GLN A 87 -3.49 -5.92 10.91
CA GLN A 87 -2.86 -5.95 9.61
C GLN A 87 -3.20 -7.21 8.84
N SER A 88 -3.92 -7.04 7.73
CA SER A 88 -4.16 -8.13 6.79
C SER A 88 -2.85 -8.55 6.13
N LYS A 89 -2.74 -9.83 5.72
CA LYS A 89 -1.60 -10.31 4.93
C LYS A 89 -1.40 -9.46 3.66
N LEU A 90 -2.49 -8.96 3.09
CA LEU A 90 -2.48 -8.05 1.96
C LEU A 90 -1.82 -6.71 2.33
N GLN A 91 -2.21 -6.10 3.45
CA GLN A 91 -1.62 -4.84 3.91
C GLN A 91 -0.11 -4.98 4.14
N GLN A 92 0.35 -6.07 4.75
CA GLN A 92 1.79 -6.33 4.93
C GLN A 92 2.53 -6.45 3.59
N LYS A 93 1.95 -7.17 2.61
CA LYS A 93 2.52 -7.26 1.27
C LYS A 93 2.57 -5.92 0.56
N LEU A 94 1.54 -5.09 0.70
CA LEU A 94 1.48 -3.77 0.09
C LEU A 94 2.52 -2.81 0.68
N ILE A 95 2.69 -2.83 2.01
CA ILE A 95 3.74 -2.06 2.69
C ILE A 95 5.12 -2.51 2.17
N LYS A 96 5.39 -3.82 2.18
CA LYS A 96 6.66 -4.35 1.68
C LYS A 96 6.92 -3.96 0.22
N LYS A 97 5.89 -4.00 -0.63
CA LYS A 97 5.99 -3.58 -2.03
C LYS A 97 6.32 -2.10 -2.17
N GLU A 98 5.70 -1.23 -1.37
CA GLU A 98 6.00 0.20 -1.35
C GLU A 98 7.46 0.45 -0.94
N GLU A 99 7.95 -0.27 0.07
CA GLU A 99 9.34 -0.20 0.53
C GLU A 99 10.33 -0.67 -0.54
N GLU A 100 10.03 -1.77 -1.22
CA GLU A 100 10.83 -2.26 -2.34
C GLU A 100 10.90 -1.25 -3.49
N GLN A 101 9.76 -0.62 -3.83
CA GLN A 101 9.68 0.41 -4.86
C GLN A 101 10.47 1.67 -4.49
N TYR A 102 10.44 2.07 -3.22
CA TYR A 102 11.25 3.18 -2.71
C TYR A 102 12.73 2.90 -2.89
N LEU A 103 13.18 1.71 -2.47
CA LEU A 103 14.56 1.27 -2.62
C LEU A 103 14.99 1.21 -4.09
N ASP A 104 14.14 0.70 -4.99
CA ASP A 104 14.42 0.68 -6.43
C ASP A 104 14.53 2.07 -7.06
N ASN A 105 13.83 3.05 -6.49
CA ASN A 105 13.89 4.43 -6.96
C ASN A 105 15.20 5.10 -6.53
N ILE A 106 15.57 5.01 -5.25
CA ILE A 106 16.79 5.64 -4.73
C ILE A 106 18.05 4.89 -5.17
N PHE A 107 17.97 3.56 -5.30
CA PHE A 107 19.08 2.68 -5.67
C PHE A 107 18.87 2.16 -7.09
N SER A 108 18.55 3.08 -7.99
CA SER A 108 18.21 2.73 -9.36
C SER A 108 19.43 2.19 -10.11
N LYS A 109 19.22 1.16 -10.93
CA LYS A 109 20.26 0.59 -11.81
C LYS A 109 21.10 1.64 -12.56
N PRO A 110 20.51 2.66 -13.23
CA PRO A 110 21.32 3.68 -13.91
C PRO A 110 22.15 4.52 -12.94
N MET A 111 21.63 4.85 -11.75
CA MET A 111 22.39 5.61 -10.74
C MET A 111 23.60 4.82 -10.24
N VAL A 112 23.40 3.54 -9.89
CA VAL A 112 24.48 2.66 -9.44
C VAL A 112 25.52 2.46 -10.54
N GLN A 113 25.08 2.22 -11.77
CA GLN A 113 25.95 2.05 -12.93
C GLN A 113 26.77 3.32 -13.21
N ASN A 114 26.16 4.50 -13.15
CA ASN A 114 26.85 5.77 -13.38
C ASN A 114 27.91 6.06 -12.31
N LEU A 115 27.65 5.65 -11.06
CA LEU A 115 28.55 5.93 -9.94
C LEU A 115 29.69 4.92 -9.80
N THR A 116 29.42 3.64 -10.06
CA THR A 116 30.39 2.54 -9.89
C THR A 116 31.09 2.14 -11.19
N GLY A 117 30.49 2.43 -12.35
CA GLY A 117 30.96 1.96 -13.66
C GLY A 117 30.74 0.47 -13.92
N LEU A 118 30.16 -0.28 -12.97
CA LEU A 118 29.88 -1.71 -13.11
C LEU A 118 28.84 -1.95 -14.21
N LYS A 119 28.99 -3.05 -14.95
CA LYS A 119 28.10 -3.44 -16.05
C LYS A 119 27.75 -4.93 -15.97
N GLY A 120 26.63 -5.30 -16.59
CA GLY A 120 26.20 -6.70 -16.68
C GLY A 120 26.03 -7.38 -15.32
N ASP A 121 26.61 -8.56 -15.17
CA ASP A 121 26.45 -9.43 -14.01
C ASP A 121 27.11 -8.86 -12.74
N SER A 122 28.24 -8.17 -12.87
CA SER A 122 28.90 -7.50 -11.74
C SER A 122 28.01 -6.43 -11.11
N LEU A 123 27.28 -5.69 -11.95
CA LEU A 123 26.32 -4.68 -11.48
C LEU A 123 25.15 -5.33 -10.74
N GLN A 124 24.57 -6.40 -11.30
CA GLN A 124 23.46 -7.11 -10.66
C GLN A 124 23.90 -7.72 -9.33
N THR A 125 25.08 -8.33 -9.29
CA THR A 125 25.67 -8.91 -8.08
C THR A 125 25.89 -7.85 -7.02
N PHE A 126 26.50 -6.72 -7.38
CA PHE A 126 26.68 -5.59 -6.48
C PHE A 126 25.34 -5.07 -5.93
N MET A 127 24.35 -4.88 -6.79
CA MET A 127 23.03 -4.41 -6.37
C MET A 127 22.31 -5.38 -5.44
N GLN A 128 22.50 -6.68 -5.62
CA GLN A 128 21.92 -7.71 -4.75
C GLN A 128 22.63 -7.77 -3.38
N LEU A 129 23.95 -7.63 -3.36
CA LEU A 129 24.75 -7.71 -2.13
C LEU A 129 24.65 -6.45 -1.27
N TYR A 130 24.66 -5.27 -1.90
CA TYR A 130 24.72 -3.97 -1.21
C TYR A 130 23.40 -3.21 -1.27
N ARG A 131 22.26 -3.92 -1.35
CA ARG A 131 20.95 -3.28 -1.27
C ARG A 131 20.74 -2.75 0.16
N PRO A 132 20.51 -1.44 0.35
CA PRO A 132 20.34 -0.89 1.70
C PRO A 132 19.05 -1.39 2.35
N ASN A 133 19.06 -1.49 3.68
CA ASN A 133 17.84 -1.75 4.43
C ASN A 133 16.92 -0.53 4.35
N ILE A 134 15.60 -0.78 4.32
CA ILE A 134 14.60 0.28 4.25
C ILE A 134 14.69 1.22 5.46
N ASP A 135 14.99 0.69 6.65
CA ASP A 135 15.03 1.47 7.88
C ASP A 135 16.15 2.51 7.87
N THR A 136 17.27 2.22 7.20
CA THR A 136 18.37 3.17 7.07
C THR A 136 18.14 4.11 5.89
N ALA A 137 17.68 3.56 4.76
CA ALA A 137 17.43 4.32 3.53
C ALA A 137 16.42 5.46 3.72
N LYS A 138 15.37 5.27 4.53
CA LYS A 138 14.33 6.28 4.79
C LYS A 138 14.86 7.58 5.42
N TYR A 139 15.99 7.53 6.12
CA TYR A 139 16.59 8.68 6.79
C TYR A 139 17.80 9.27 6.04
N MET A 140 18.19 8.67 4.91
CA MET A 140 19.31 9.13 4.12
C MET A 140 18.87 10.27 3.19
N SER A 141 19.69 11.31 3.12
CA SER A 141 19.61 12.27 2.01
C SER A 141 20.19 11.67 0.73
N ASP A 142 19.93 12.32 -0.41
CA ASP A 142 20.53 11.93 -1.69
C ASP A 142 22.06 11.88 -1.62
N TYR A 143 22.67 12.78 -0.84
CA TYR A 143 24.11 12.77 -0.60
C TYR A 143 24.57 11.55 0.21
N ASP A 144 23.82 11.18 1.25
CA ASP A 144 24.14 10.02 2.08
C ASP A 144 24.04 8.71 1.28
N ILE A 145 23.09 8.63 0.34
CA ILE A 145 22.97 7.49 -0.58
C ILE A 145 24.20 7.39 -1.49
N ILE A 146 24.67 8.52 -2.05
CA ILE A 146 25.88 8.55 -2.87
C ILE A 146 27.10 8.13 -2.04
N LEU A 147 27.21 8.63 -0.81
CA LEU A 147 28.30 8.28 0.10
C LEU A 147 28.27 6.79 0.48
N TYR A 148 27.09 6.26 0.78
CA TYR A 148 26.85 4.83 1.02
C TYR A 148 27.32 4.00 -0.17
N LEU A 149 26.88 4.33 -1.37
CA LEU A 149 27.28 3.65 -2.60
C LEU A 149 28.80 3.63 -2.81
N LYS A 150 29.47 4.77 -2.59
CA LYS A 150 30.94 4.86 -2.71
C LYS A 150 31.64 3.93 -1.71
N LYS A 151 31.19 3.90 -0.45
CA LYS A 151 31.75 3.02 0.59
C LYS A 151 31.52 1.55 0.25
N SER A 152 30.29 1.20 -0.14
CA SER A 152 29.93 -0.16 -0.56
C SER A 152 30.74 -0.63 -1.77
N TYR A 153 30.97 0.24 -2.74
CA TYR A 153 31.81 -0.09 -3.90
C TYR A 153 33.28 -0.32 -3.53
N GLN A 154 33.83 0.49 -2.62
CA GLN A 154 35.17 0.26 -2.09
C GLN A 154 35.26 -1.08 -1.36
N GLU A 155 34.25 -1.46 -0.59
CA GLU A 155 34.19 -2.77 0.06
C GLU A 155 34.08 -3.92 -0.94
N TYR A 156 33.34 -3.73 -2.02
CA TYR A 156 33.16 -4.75 -3.06
C TYR A 156 34.45 -5.06 -3.84
N ILE A 157 35.31 -4.06 -4.06
CA ILE A 157 36.59 -4.22 -4.77
C ILE A 157 37.70 -4.74 -3.86
N LYS A 158 37.54 -4.65 -2.53
CA LYS A 158 38.57 -5.15 -1.61
C LYS A 158 38.81 -6.64 -1.89
N PRO A 159 40.07 -7.04 -2.09
CA PRO A 159 40.43 -8.43 -2.38
C PRO A 159 40.17 -9.37 -1.19
#